data_AF-A0A1G4E3Q0-F1
#
_entry.id   AF-A0A1G4E3Q0-F1
#
_cell.length_a   1.000
_cell.length_b   1.000
_cell.length_c   1.000
_cell.angle_alpha   90.00
_cell.angle_beta   90.00
_cell.angle_gamma   90.00
#
_symmetry.space_group_name_H-M   'P 1'
#
loop_
_entity.id
_entity.type
_entity.pdbx_description
1 polymer ?
#
loop_
_entity_poly.entity_id
_entity_poly.type
_entity_poly.pdbx_seq_one_letter_code
_entity_poly.pdbx_strand_id
1 'polypeptide(L)'
;MENSIYTYVDQFPEFASKILESQDITDIQFKKPCEDFRDSKLTTYNGDKPQFIKECTKIVKYLEDNKSNANFKPAFCKYINYWLYDTLEKMDPFSSNALLDAFYSNIGKLNICQTYKNHIEKEIYDDLKELYNLHEHLIKYKKESKQAQDDSCVHAKNGAELYESHVDKCKWMHNYGYCSSLKKFRDVYENHRTEENKCSVNMQYLTPFTSFGAWLRPRLPGGKHKTKKLEKKMQDLRNTSDVRNSRYTLPYHSSQS
;
A
#
# COMPACT_ATOMS: atom_id res chain seq x y z
N MET A 1 2.67 16.91 0.60
CA MET A 1 2.91 15.55 0.07
C MET A 1 1.55 14.90 -0.04
N GLU A 2 1.15 14.55 -1.26
CA GLU A 2 -0.15 13.94 -1.55
C GLU A 2 -0.29 12.64 -0.74
N ASN A 3 -1.40 12.49 -0.02
CA ASN A 3 -1.68 11.35 0.85
C ASN A 3 -2.01 10.11 -0.01
N SER A 4 -1.00 9.49 -0.61
CA SER A 4 -1.18 8.34 -1.48
C SER A 4 -1.64 7.10 -0.70
N ILE A 5 -2.52 6.29 -1.29
CA ILE A 5 -2.96 5.02 -0.69
C ILE A 5 -1.77 4.05 -0.46
N TYR A 6 -0.70 4.19 -1.27
CA TYR A 6 0.50 3.35 -1.23
C TYR A 6 1.47 3.70 -0.08
N THR A 7 1.31 4.82 0.63
CA THR A 7 2.30 5.37 1.60
C THR A 7 2.61 4.46 2.81
N TYR A 8 1.78 3.44 3.08
CA TYR A 8 1.96 2.54 4.24
C TYR A 8 1.80 1.06 3.91
N VAL A 9 1.75 0.68 2.64
CA VAL A 9 1.53 -0.71 2.25
C VAL A 9 2.63 -1.65 2.76
N ASP A 10 3.83 -1.13 3.03
CA ASP A 10 4.92 -1.88 3.66
C ASP A 10 4.61 -2.39 5.08
N GLN A 11 3.62 -1.80 5.76
CA GLN A 11 3.20 -2.19 7.10
C GLN A 11 2.04 -3.18 7.09
N PHE A 12 1.35 -3.35 5.95
CA PHE A 12 0.14 -4.17 5.88
C PHE A 12 0.38 -5.64 6.26
N PRO A 13 1.43 -6.32 5.76
CA PRO A 13 1.65 -7.72 6.13
C PRO A 13 1.98 -7.90 7.62
N GLU A 14 2.62 -6.91 8.24
CA GLU A 14 2.90 -6.92 9.68
C GLU A 14 1.60 -6.76 10.49
N PHE A 15 0.70 -5.87 10.08
CA PHE A 15 -0.63 -5.75 10.69
C PHE A 15 -1.45 -7.03 10.55
N ALA A 16 -1.48 -7.61 9.34
CA ALA A 16 -2.16 -8.87 9.07
C ALA A 16 -1.63 -9.99 9.98
N SER A 17 -0.30 -10.11 10.10
CA SER A 17 0.33 -11.10 10.98
C SER A 17 -0.05 -10.89 12.45
N LYS A 18 0.03 -9.66 12.95
CA LYS A 18 -0.33 -9.33 14.35
C LYS A 18 -1.80 -9.61 14.66
N ILE A 19 -2.70 -9.34 13.72
CA ILE A 19 -4.13 -9.66 13.86
C ILE A 19 -4.32 -11.18 13.87
N LEU A 20 -3.69 -11.90 12.95
CA LEU A 20 -3.82 -13.34 12.86
C LEU A 20 -3.35 -14.04 14.15
N GLU A 21 -2.19 -13.63 14.66
CA GLU A 21 -1.54 -14.16 15.86
C GLU A 21 -2.19 -13.72 17.17
N SER A 22 -3.05 -12.70 17.16
CA SER A 22 -3.70 -12.22 18.38
C SER A 22 -4.65 -13.27 18.96
N GLN A 23 -4.83 -13.26 20.29
CA GLN A 23 -5.84 -14.09 20.93
C GLN A 23 -7.25 -13.76 20.42
N ASP A 24 -8.13 -14.75 20.49
CA ASP A 24 -9.53 -14.57 20.15
C ASP A 24 -10.22 -13.70 21.20
N ILE A 25 -11.08 -12.80 20.72
CA ILE A 25 -11.72 -11.79 21.54
C ILE A 25 -13.19 -12.16 21.66
N THR A 26 -13.63 -12.43 22.88
CA THR A 26 -15.01 -12.76 23.21
C THR A 26 -15.82 -11.56 23.69
N ASP A 27 -15.15 -10.42 23.90
CA ASP A 27 -15.78 -9.21 24.41
C ASP A 27 -16.82 -8.66 23.41
N ILE A 28 -18.07 -8.64 23.90
CA ILE A 28 -19.28 -8.26 23.19
C ILE A 28 -19.14 -6.85 22.59
N GLN A 29 -18.43 -5.93 23.26
CA GLN A 29 -18.32 -4.55 22.79
C GLN A 29 -17.53 -4.39 21.47
N PHE A 30 -16.72 -5.39 21.12
CA PHE A 30 -15.97 -5.44 19.85
C PHE A 30 -16.64 -6.39 18.87
N LYS A 31 -17.19 -7.50 19.36
CA LYS A 31 -17.77 -8.56 18.55
C LYS A 31 -19.12 -8.18 17.96
N LYS A 32 -20.01 -7.60 18.77
CA LYS A 32 -21.40 -7.31 18.38
C LYS A 32 -21.52 -6.41 17.16
N PRO A 33 -20.76 -5.29 17.03
CA PRO A 33 -20.80 -4.47 15.82
C PRO A 33 -20.37 -5.22 14.54
N CYS A 34 -19.40 -6.15 14.66
CA CYS A 34 -18.96 -6.98 13.54
C CYS A 34 -20.02 -8.02 13.14
N GLU A 35 -20.71 -8.63 14.11
CA GLU A 35 -21.86 -9.51 13.87
C GLU A 35 -22.98 -8.76 13.15
N ASP A 36 -23.35 -7.58 13.65
CA ASP A 36 -24.41 -6.77 13.08
C ASP A 36 -24.08 -6.31 11.66
N PHE A 37 -22.83 -5.93 11.38
CA PHE A 37 -22.39 -5.62 10.02
C PHE A 37 -22.44 -6.85 9.11
N ARG A 38 -21.91 -8.00 9.55
CA ARG A 38 -21.92 -9.25 8.77
C ARG A 38 -23.35 -9.67 8.40
N ASP A 39 -24.28 -9.54 9.34
CA ASP A 39 -25.65 -10.03 9.16
C ASP A 39 -26.53 -9.07 8.37
N SER A 40 -26.30 -7.77 8.50
CA SER A 40 -27.13 -6.76 7.82
C SER A 40 -26.59 -6.33 6.45
N LYS A 41 -25.27 -6.35 6.23
CA LYS A 41 -24.64 -5.80 5.02
C LYS A 41 -24.02 -6.83 4.10
N LEU A 42 -23.69 -8.02 4.60
CA LEU A 42 -22.99 -9.05 3.83
C LEU A 42 -23.88 -10.26 3.52
N THR A 43 -25.18 -10.05 3.28
CA THR A 43 -26.16 -11.14 3.08
C THR A 43 -25.87 -12.01 1.85
N THR A 44 -25.24 -11.47 0.81
CA THR A 44 -24.84 -12.22 -0.40
C THR A 44 -23.38 -12.69 -0.38
N TYR A 45 -22.63 -12.38 0.67
CA TYR A 45 -21.24 -12.82 0.80
C TYR A 45 -21.17 -14.25 1.33
N ASN A 46 -20.68 -15.17 0.50
CA ASN A 46 -20.58 -16.61 0.78
C ASN A 46 -19.34 -17.03 1.59
N GLY A 47 -18.53 -16.07 2.06
CA GLY A 47 -17.35 -16.39 2.88
C GLY A 47 -17.71 -16.87 4.29
N ASP A 48 -16.73 -17.44 4.98
CA ASP A 48 -16.89 -17.97 6.34
C ASP A 48 -17.32 -16.85 7.31
N LYS A 49 -18.56 -16.94 7.79
CA LYS A 49 -19.17 -15.97 8.70
C LYS A 49 -18.43 -15.91 10.05
N PRO A 50 -18.24 -17.03 10.78
CA PRO A 50 -17.39 -17.06 11.97
C PRO A 50 -16.01 -16.43 11.78
N GLN A 51 -15.31 -16.76 10.69
CA GLN A 51 -13.97 -16.23 10.40
C GLN A 51 -14.00 -14.71 10.19
N PHE A 52 -14.95 -14.20 9.39
CA PHE A 52 -15.11 -12.74 9.18
C PHE A 52 -15.34 -12.01 10.51
N ILE A 53 -16.27 -12.51 11.34
CA ILE A 53 -16.59 -11.89 12.63
C ILE A 53 -15.35 -11.88 13.53
N LYS A 54 -14.62 -13.00 13.58
CA LYS A 54 -13.38 -13.13 14.36
C LYS A 54 -12.31 -12.13 13.93
N GLU A 55 -12.00 -12.04 12.64
CA GLU A 55 -11.00 -11.11 12.11
C GLU A 55 -11.43 -9.64 12.31
N CYS A 56 -12.68 -9.31 11.99
CA CYS A 56 -13.24 -7.98 12.22
C CYS A 56 -13.11 -7.58 13.69
N THR A 57 -13.46 -8.47 14.62
CA THR A 57 -13.38 -8.20 16.06
C THR A 57 -11.95 -7.86 16.49
N LYS A 58 -10.96 -8.62 15.99
CA LYS A 58 -9.54 -8.39 16.23
C LYS A 58 -9.05 -7.07 15.67
N ILE A 59 -9.47 -6.71 14.46
CA ILE A 59 -9.17 -5.40 13.85
C ILE A 59 -9.70 -4.25 14.71
N VAL A 60 -10.97 -4.32 15.12
CA VAL A 60 -11.60 -3.26 15.92
C VAL A 60 -10.90 -3.09 17.26
N LYS A 61 -10.56 -4.19 17.93
CA LYS A 61 -9.80 -4.15 19.19
C LYS A 61 -8.40 -3.57 19.00
N TYR A 62 -7.69 -4.03 17.97
CA TYR A 62 -6.31 -3.58 17.73
C TYR A 62 -6.26 -2.09 17.40
N LEU A 63 -7.26 -1.57 16.67
CA LEU A 63 -7.41 -0.12 16.48
C LEU A 63 -7.67 0.59 17.82
N GLU A 64 -8.61 0.09 18.62
CA GLU A 64 -8.97 0.70 19.90
C GLU A 64 -7.79 0.79 20.87
N ASP A 65 -6.97 -0.26 20.94
CA ASP A 65 -5.80 -0.32 21.82
C ASP A 65 -4.69 0.66 21.40
N ASN A 66 -4.62 0.97 20.11
CA ASN A 66 -3.55 1.79 19.53
C ASN A 66 -4.04 3.18 19.09
N LYS A 67 -5.30 3.54 19.38
CA LYS A 67 -5.92 4.81 18.95
C LYS A 67 -5.29 6.07 19.54
N SER A 68 -4.35 5.97 20.46
CA SER A 68 -3.61 7.14 20.97
C SER A 68 -2.36 7.43 20.14
N ASN A 69 -1.87 6.48 19.34
CA ASN A 69 -0.68 6.64 18.50
C ASN A 69 -1.03 7.32 17.18
N ALA A 70 -0.56 8.56 16.99
CA ALA A 70 -0.85 9.36 15.79
C ALA A 70 -0.28 8.76 14.49
N ASN A 71 0.86 8.08 14.55
CA ASN A 71 1.49 7.46 13.37
C ASN A 71 0.84 6.13 13.00
N PHE A 72 0.24 5.46 13.97
CA PHE A 72 -0.46 4.19 13.79
C PHE A 72 -1.76 4.35 12.98
N LYS A 73 -2.58 5.37 13.31
CA LYS A 73 -3.92 5.52 12.73
C LYS A 73 -3.94 5.57 11.20
N PRO A 74 -3.15 6.43 10.52
CA PRO A 74 -3.23 6.52 9.06
C PRO A 74 -2.86 5.20 8.37
N ALA A 75 -1.82 4.53 8.88
CA ALA A 75 -1.34 3.26 8.35
C ALA A 75 -2.37 2.14 8.56
N PHE A 76 -2.87 1.99 9.78
CA PHE A 76 -3.81 0.92 10.12
C PHE A 76 -5.19 1.12 9.47
N CYS A 77 -5.69 2.36 9.39
CA CYS A 77 -6.96 2.63 8.69
C CYS A 77 -6.87 2.33 7.18
N LYS A 78 -5.73 2.62 6.53
CA LYS A 78 -5.52 2.22 5.14
C LYS A 78 -5.42 0.70 4.97
N TYR A 79 -4.82 0.01 5.95
CA TYR A 79 -4.85 -1.45 5.99
C TYR A 79 -6.28 -1.98 6.10
N ILE A 80 -7.14 -1.37 6.92
CA ILE A 80 -8.56 -1.76 7.02
C ILE A 80 -9.28 -1.61 5.67
N ASN A 81 -9.06 -0.50 4.94
CA ASN A 81 -9.63 -0.32 3.60
C ASN A 81 -9.22 -1.49 2.67
N TYR A 82 -7.92 -1.83 2.67
CA TYR A 82 -7.38 -2.94 1.88
C TYR A 82 -7.97 -4.29 2.29
N TRP A 83 -7.94 -4.63 3.58
CA TRP A 83 -8.46 -5.90 4.10
C TRP A 83 -9.94 -6.06 3.77
N LEU A 84 -10.74 -5.00 3.91
CA LEU A 84 -12.17 -5.07 3.60
C LEU A 84 -12.41 -5.32 2.11
N TYR A 85 -11.65 -4.66 1.24
CA TYR A 85 -11.71 -4.93 -0.20
C TYR A 85 -11.31 -6.37 -0.50
N ASP A 86 -10.13 -6.80 -0.05
CA ASP A 86 -9.58 -8.15 -0.25
C ASP A 86 -10.54 -9.26 0.20
N THR A 87 -11.21 -9.03 1.33
CA THR A 87 -12.16 -9.99 1.91
C THR A 87 -13.46 -10.06 1.11
N LEU A 88 -13.94 -8.94 0.58
CA LEU A 88 -15.29 -8.82 0.03
C LEU A 88 -15.37 -8.69 -1.49
N GLU A 89 -14.23 -8.63 -2.21
CA GLU A 89 -14.19 -8.43 -3.67
C GLU A 89 -14.97 -9.48 -4.48
N LYS A 90 -15.26 -10.65 -3.90
CA LYS A 90 -16.02 -11.74 -4.51
C LYS A 90 -17.53 -11.68 -4.25
N MET A 91 -18.01 -10.67 -3.51
CA MET A 91 -19.43 -10.46 -3.26
C MET A 91 -20.14 -10.01 -4.55
N ASP A 92 -21.42 -10.36 -4.72
CA ASP A 92 -22.22 -9.88 -5.86
C ASP A 92 -23.59 -9.37 -5.36
N PRO A 93 -23.99 -8.12 -5.68
CA PRO A 93 -23.19 -7.07 -6.31
C PRO A 93 -22.09 -6.54 -5.37
N PHE A 94 -20.88 -6.35 -5.88
CA PHE A 94 -19.79 -5.72 -5.15
C PHE A 94 -19.82 -4.19 -5.34
N SER A 95 -19.79 -3.46 -4.22
CA SER A 95 -19.57 -2.02 -4.21
C SER A 95 -18.62 -1.65 -3.08
N SER A 96 -17.33 -1.51 -3.40
CA SER A 96 -16.29 -1.19 -2.43
C SER A 96 -16.65 0.03 -1.58
N ASN A 97 -17.09 1.13 -2.21
CA ASN A 97 -17.42 2.37 -1.50
C ASN A 97 -18.60 2.20 -0.54
N ALA A 98 -19.69 1.60 -1.00
CA ALA A 98 -20.88 1.43 -0.17
C ALA A 98 -20.61 0.49 1.02
N LEU A 99 -19.83 -0.57 0.79
CA LEU A 99 -19.42 -1.49 1.85
C LEU A 99 -18.51 -0.81 2.87
N LEU A 100 -17.53 -0.02 2.40
CA LEU A 100 -16.61 0.70 3.28
C LEU A 100 -17.32 1.77 4.11
N ASP A 101 -18.26 2.50 3.52
CA ASP A 101 -19.10 3.48 4.23
C ASP A 101 -19.98 2.81 5.29
N ALA A 102 -20.63 1.71 4.94
CA ALA A 102 -21.43 0.94 5.86
C ALA A 102 -20.57 0.35 7.00
N PHE A 103 -19.35 -0.09 6.70
CA PHE A 103 -18.43 -0.68 7.67
C PHE A 103 -18.03 0.34 8.74
N TYR A 104 -17.60 1.54 8.33
CA TYR A 104 -17.21 2.61 9.25
C TYR A 104 -18.37 3.27 9.98
N SER A 105 -19.57 3.25 9.41
CA SER A 105 -20.77 3.79 10.05
C SER A 105 -21.39 2.81 11.07
N ASN A 106 -21.40 1.51 10.76
CA ASN A 106 -21.98 0.49 11.64
C ASN A 106 -21.07 0.17 12.83
N ILE A 107 -19.75 0.26 12.66
CA ILE A 107 -18.78 -0.06 13.71
C ILE A 107 -18.23 1.25 14.26
N GLY A 108 -18.91 1.82 15.26
CA GLY A 108 -18.59 3.16 15.78
C GLY A 108 -17.14 3.37 16.22
N LYS A 109 -16.45 2.33 16.70
CA LYS A 109 -15.01 2.39 17.07
C LYS A 109 -14.10 2.65 15.86
N LEU A 110 -14.53 2.31 14.64
CA LEU A 110 -13.80 2.57 13.40
C LEU A 110 -14.04 3.97 12.83
N ASN A 111 -14.91 4.78 13.43
CA ASN A 111 -15.21 6.13 12.92
C ASN A 111 -13.95 7.01 12.78
N ILE A 112 -12.94 6.78 13.63
CA ILE A 112 -11.65 7.47 13.53
C ILE A 112 -10.89 7.21 12.22
N CYS A 113 -11.29 6.18 11.46
CA CYS A 113 -10.75 5.86 10.15
C CYS A 113 -11.46 6.56 8.99
N GLN A 114 -12.60 7.23 9.20
CA GLN A 114 -13.34 7.89 8.12
C GLN A 114 -12.49 8.90 7.35
N THR A 115 -11.61 9.64 8.03
CA THR A 115 -10.71 10.62 7.40
C THR A 115 -9.60 9.99 6.55
N TYR A 116 -9.38 8.67 6.68
CA TYR A 116 -8.41 7.89 5.89
C TYR A 116 -9.09 6.93 4.92
N LYS A 117 -10.41 7.02 4.77
CA LYS A 117 -11.17 6.28 3.75
C LYS A 117 -10.60 6.62 2.38
N ASN A 118 -10.17 5.60 1.65
CA ASN A 118 -9.72 5.73 0.27
C ASN A 118 -10.57 4.81 -0.59
N HIS A 119 -11.00 5.32 -1.74
CA HIS A 119 -11.61 4.47 -2.75
C HIS A 119 -10.54 3.51 -3.29
N ILE A 120 -10.86 2.22 -3.26
CA ILE A 120 -10.05 1.18 -3.86
C ILE A 120 -10.85 0.67 -5.05
N GLU A 121 -10.31 0.91 -6.24
CA GLU A 121 -10.76 0.32 -7.50
C GLU A 121 -9.93 -0.93 -7.76
N LYS A 122 -10.35 -1.77 -8.71
CA LYS A 122 -9.70 -3.05 -8.98
C LYS A 122 -8.22 -2.88 -9.31
N GLU A 123 -7.88 -1.88 -10.12
CA GLU A 123 -6.50 -1.59 -10.52
C GLU A 123 -5.64 -1.19 -9.31
N ILE A 124 -6.18 -0.37 -8.41
CA ILE A 124 -5.50 0.05 -7.18
C ILE A 124 -5.32 -1.14 -6.24
N TYR A 125 -6.34 -1.99 -6.12
CA TYR A 125 -6.28 -3.20 -5.32
C TYR A 125 -5.21 -4.17 -5.84
N ASP A 126 -5.19 -4.42 -7.16
CA ASP A 126 -4.20 -5.29 -7.79
C ASP A 126 -2.77 -4.77 -7.50
N ASP A 127 -2.54 -3.46 -7.65
CA ASP A 127 -1.27 -2.80 -7.29
C ASP A 127 -0.94 -2.93 -5.78
N LEU A 128 -1.91 -2.77 -4.89
CA LEU A 128 -1.73 -2.94 -3.44
C LEU A 128 -1.39 -4.38 -3.08
N LYS A 129 -2.03 -5.36 -3.72
CA LYS A 129 -1.81 -6.79 -3.49
C LYS A 129 -0.41 -7.23 -3.91
N GLU A 130 0.07 -6.74 -5.04
CA GLU A 130 1.45 -6.94 -5.48
C GLU A 130 2.45 -6.42 -4.43
N LEU A 131 2.27 -5.17 -3.98
CA LEU A 131 3.14 -4.55 -2.97
C LEU A 131 3.04 -5.26 -1.61
N TYR A 132 1.83 -5.69 -1.21
CA TYR A 132 1.62 -6.48 0.00
C TYR A 132 2.45 -7.76 -0.04
N ASN A 133 2.34 -8.55 -1.12
CA ASN A 133 3.08 -9.80 -1.28
C ASN A 133 4.59 -9.57 -1.25
N LEU A 134 5.05 -8.51 -1.90
CA LEU A 134 6.45 -8.12 -1.92
C LEU A 134 6.99 -7.82 -0.52
N HIS A 135 6.27 -7.03 0.28
CA HIS A 135 6.67 -6.73 1.66
C HIS A 135 6.50 -7.93 2.60
N GLU A 136 5.58 -8.84 2.31
CA GLU A 136 5.46 -10.11 3.04
C GLU A 136 6.73 -10.96 2.87
N HIS A 137 7.23 -11.09 1.63
CA HIS A 137 8.50 -11.74 1.34
C HIS A 137 9.68 -11.06 2.08
N LEU A 138 9.70 -9.73 2.14
CA LEU A 138 10.73 -8.99 2.87
C LEU A 138 10.74 -9.32 4.36
N ILE A 139 9.56 -9.35 5.00
CA ILE A 139 9.42 -9.66 6.43
C ILE A 139 9.88 -11.09 6.71
N LYS A 140 9.49 -12.06 5.86
CA LYS A 140 9.90 -13.46 6.00
C LYS A 140 11.40 -13.63 5.79
N TYR A 141 11.97 -13.00 4.76
CA TYR A 141 13.42 -12.96 4.53
C TYR A 141 14.18 -12.46 5.77
N LYS A 142 13.76 -11.35 6.37
CA LYS A 142 14.39 -10.81 7.59
C LYS A 142 14.36 -11.78 8.78
N LYS A 143 13.36 -12.67 8.84
CA LYS A 143 13.27 -13.72 9.86
C LYS A 143 14.19 -14.88 9.53
N GLU A 144 14.15 -15.38 8.30
CA GLU A 144 15.01 -16.46 7.78
C GLU A 144 16.50 -16.14 8.00
N SER A 145 16.93 -14.92 7.64
CA SER A 145 18.35 -14.52 7.72
C SER A 145 18.91 -14.52 9.15
N LYS A 146 18.05 -14.41 10.16
CA LYS A 146 18.44 -14.42 11.57
C LYS A 146 18.56 -15.84 12.11
N GLN A 147 17.73 -16.74 11.62
CA GLN A 147 17.73 -18.14 12.06
C GLN A 147 19.00 -18.85 11.54
N ALA A 148 19.47 -19.84 12.29
CA ALA A 148 20.74 -20.52 12.01
C ALA A 148 20.59 -21.78 11.13
N GLN A 149 19.36 -22.12 10.73
CA GLN A 149 19.01 -23.48 10.30
C GLN A 149 18.36 -23.59 8.92
N ASP A 150 18.12 -22.50 8.20
CA ASP A 150 17.45 -22.57 6.90
C ASP A 150 18.29 -21.90 5.82
N ASP A 151 19.07 -22.72 5.10
CA ASP A 151 19.86 -22.32 3.93
C ASP A 151 18.97 -21.96 2.72
N SER A 152 17.65 -22.17 2.79
CA SER A 152 16.79 -22.04 1.63
C SER A 152 16.61 -20.58 1.19
N CYS A 153 16.61 -19.62 2.12
CA CYS A 153 16.42 -18.17 1.90
C CYS A 153 15.41 -17.85 0.77
N VAL A 154 14.34 -18.65 0.70
CA VAL A 154 13.44 -18.68 -0.45
C VAL A 154 12.68 -17.36 -0.53
N HIS A 155 12.36 -16.74 0.60
CA HIS A 155 11.66 -15.46 0.59
C HIS A 155 12.54 -14.31 0.09
N ALA A 156 13.87 -14.38 0.24
CA ALA A 156 14.76 -13.42 -0.38
C ALA A 156 14.74 -13.52 -1.91
N LYS A 157 14.90 -14.74 -2.43
CA LYS A 157 14.88 -15.02 -3.87
C LYS A 157 13.53 -14.62 -4.49
N ASN A 158 12.43 -15.12 -3.91
CA ASN A 158 11.09 -14.84 -4.43
C ASN A 158 10.74 -13.36 -4.34
N GLY A 159 11.14 -12.67 -3.27
CA GLY A 159 10.96 -11.22 -3.16
C GLY A 159 11.73 -10.44 -4.24
N ALA A 160 12.95 -10.86 -4.55
CA ALA A 160 13.75 -10.26 -5.62
C ALA A 160 13.16 -10.52 -7.01
N GLU A 161 12.73 -11.74 -7.30
CA GLU A 161 12.07 -12.08 -8.57
C GLU A 161 10.75 -11.31 -8.75
N LEU A 162 9.96 -11.19 -7.68
CA LEU A 162 8.72 -10.42 -7.71
C LEU A 162 8.99 -8.93 -7.96
N TYR A 163 10.02 -8.35 -7.33
CA TYR A 163 10.45 -6.98 -7.58
C TYR A 163 10.79 -6.75 -9.07
N GLU A 164 11.62 -7.62 -9.65
CA GLU A 164 12.04 -7.47 -11.05
C GLU A 164 10.86 -7.59 -12.02
N SER A 165 9.85 -8.40 -11.70
CA SER A 165 8.65 -8.49 -12.54
C SER A 165 7.79 -7.21 -12.54
N HIS A 166 7.95 -6.36 -11.52
CA HIS A 166 7.17 -5.15 -11.32
C HIS A 166 7.95 -3.84 -11.58
N VAL A 167 9.28 -3.88 -11.60
CA VAL A 167 10.15 -2.70 -11.74
C VAL A 167 9.88 -1.89 -13.01
N ASP A 168 9.47 -2.58 -14.07
CA ASP A 168 9.16 -1.98 -15.36
C ASP A 168 7.92 -1.07 -15.33
N LYS A 169 6.96 -1.31 -14.41
CA LYS A 169 5.82 -0.41 -14.18
C LYS A 169 6.27 0.98 -13.70
N CYS A 170 7.47 1.06 -13.13
CA CYS A 170 8.05 2.30 -12.64
C CYS A 170 8.93 3.04 -13.64
N LYS A 171 9.02 2.54 -14.88
CA LYS A 171 9.53 3.33 -16.00
C LYS A 171 8.66 4.59 -16.12
N TRP A 172 9.31 5.75 -16.15
CA TRP A 172 8.67 7.08 -16.27
C TRP A 172 7.83 7.56 -15.08
N MET A 173 7.75 6.80 -13.98
CA MET A 173 7.06 7.18 -12.74
C MET A 173 5.59 7.63 -12.90
N HIS A 174 4.83 6.92 -13.73
CA HIS A 174 3.40 7.17 -13.90
C HIS A 174 2.60 7.02 -12.58
N ASN A 175 2.94 6.04 -11.74
CA ASN A 175 2.35 5.87 -10.40
C ASN A 175 3.40 6.12 -9.32
N TYR A 176 3.60 7.39 -8.94
CA TYR A 176 4.61 7.78 -7.96
C TYR A 176 4.46 7.04 -6.62
N GLY A 177 3.24 6.83 -6.15
CA GLY A 177 2.98 6.17 -4.88
C GLY A 177 3.39 4.69 -4.89
N TYR A 178 2.97 3.95 -5.91
CA TYR A 178 3.38 2.54 -6.12
C TYR A 178 4.90 2.44 -6.21
N CYS A 179 5.51 3.27 -7.05
CA CYS A 179 6.95 3.25 -7.28
C CYS A 179 7.75 3.70 -6.06
N SER A 180 7.21 4.59 -5.23
CA SER A 180 7.85 4.93 -3.95
C SER A 180 7.86 3.73 -3.00
N SER A 181 6.79 2.93 -2.96
CA SER A 181 6.76 1.70 -2.16
C SER A 181 7.72 0.64 -2.68
N LEU A 182 7.75 0.45 -4.01
CA LEU A 182 8.66 -0.48 -4.66
C LEU A 182 10.13 -0.11 -4.41
N LYS A 183 10.46 1.19 -4.47
CA LYS A 183 11.79 1.70 -4.11
C LYS A 183 12.12 1.41 -2.65
N LYS A 184 11.19 1.65 -1.73
CA LYS A 184 11.37 1.40 -0.30
C LYS A 184 11.67 -0.08 -0.02
N PHE A 185 10.97 -0.99 -0.69
CA PHE A 185 11.31 -2.43 -0.62
C PHE A 185 12.77 -2.67 -1.02
N ARG A 186 13.21 -2.15 -2.18
CA ARG A 186 14.58 -2.32 -2.67
C ARG A 186 15.62 -1.80 -1.68
N ASP A 187 15.42 -0.59 -1.19
CA ASP A 187 16.36 0.04 -0.26
C ASP A 187 16.50 -0.82 1.02
N VAL A 188 15.40 -1.34 1.56
CA VAL A 188 15.42 -2.19 2.75
C VAL A 188 16.02 -3.58 2.46
N TYR A 189 15.70 -4.18 1.32
CA TYR A 189 16.24 -5.48 0.91
C TYR A 189 17.75 -5.43 0.72
N GLU A 190 18.25 -4.43 -0.02
CA GLU A 190 19.69 -4.29 -0.30
C GLU A 190 20.48 -3.96 0.97
N ASN A 191 19.94 -3.12 1.86
CA ASN A 191 20.57 -2.81 3.15
C ASN A 191 20.63 -4.05 4.05
N HIS A 192 19.53 -4.81 4.16
CA HIS A 192 19.49 -6.01 5.00
C HIS A 192 20.51 -7.06 4.53
N ARG A 193 20.74 -7.19 3.23
CA ARG A 193 21.80 -8.06 2.68
C ARG A 193 23.20 -7.65 3.14
N THR A 194 23.46 -6.35 3.30
CA THR A 194 24.77 -5.87 3.77
C THR A 194 24.98 -6.10 5.26
N GLU A 195 23.91 -6.06 6.05
CA GLU A 195 23.93 -6.27 7.50
C GLU A 195 23.97 -7.78 7.85
N GLU A 196 23.24 -8.60 7.10
CA GLU A 196 23.10 -10.05 7.35
C GLU A 196 23.37 -10.88 6.09
N ASN A 197 24.59 -11.40 6.00
CA ASN A 197 25.09 -12.00 4.78
C ASN A 197 24.73 -13.48 4.58
N LYS A 198 24.06 -14.15 5.54
CA LYS A 198 23.75 -15.59 5.46
C LYS A 198 23.01 -15.97 4.19
N CYS A 199 22.07 -15.13 3.77
CA CYS A 199 21.28 -15.36 2.57
C CYS A 199 21.90 -14.78 1.29
N SER A 200 23.11 -14.21 1.33
CA SER A 200 23.71 -13.47 0.21
C SER A 200 23.86 -14.31 -1.06
N VAL A 201 24.06 -15.63 -0.94
CA VAL A 201 24.25 -16.54 -2.08
C VAL A 201 22.96 -16.66 -2.91
N ASN A 202 21.79 -16.55 -2.28
CA ASN A 202 20.48 -16.68 -2.92
C ASN A 202 19.92 -15.32 -3.40
N MET A 203 20.72 -14.26 -3.37
CA MET A 203 20.28 -12.90 -3.65
C MET A 203 20.92 -12.29 -4.88
N GLN A 204 20.10 -11.51 -5.58
CA GLN A 204 20.54 -10.60 -6.64
C GLN A 204 20.46 -9.14 -6.19
N TYR A 205 21.26 -8.29 -6.84
CA TYR A 205 21.05 -6.84 -6.78
C TYR A 205 19.79 -6.49 -7.55
N LEU A 206 19.00 -5.56 -7.02
CA LEU A 206 17.72 -5.20 -7.62
C LEU A 206 17.90 -4.06 -8.62
N THR A 207 17.19 -4.12 -9.73
CA THR A 207 17.27 -3.12 -10.80
C THR A 207 16.88 -1.75 -10.26
N PRO A 208 17.78 -0.75 -10.27
CA PRO A 208 17.41 0.60 -9.88
C PRO A 208 16.48 1.20 -10.93
N PHE A 209 15.48 1.95 -10.46
CA PHE A 209 14.79 2.93 -11.29
C PHE A 209 14.95 4.31 -10.65
N THR A 210 15.07 5.33 -11.49
CA THR A 210 15.03 6.72 -11.06
C THR A 210 13.78 7.36 -11.61
N SER A 211 13.28 8.37 -10.89
CA SER A 211 12.18 9.23 -11.36
C SER A 211 12.48 9.94 -12.68
N PHE A 212 13.75 9.95 -13.09
CA PHE A 212 14.25 10.64 -14.27
C PHE A 212 15.26 9.75 -15.00
N GLY A 213 14.77 8.91 -15.90
CA GLY A 213 15.48 8.41 -17.09
C GLY A 213 16.89 7.84 -16.92
N ALA A 214 17.32 7.40 -15.73
CA ALA A 214 18.69 6.86 -15.57
C ALA A 214 18.86 5.48 -16.21
N TRP A 215 17.77 4.86 -16.68
CA TRP A 215 17.80 3.74 -17.61
C TRP A 215 18.47 4.08 -18.96
N LEU A 216 18.60 5.36 -19.32
CA LEU A 216 19.43 5.83 -20.43
C LEU A 216 20.90 6.06 -20.04
N ARG A 217 21.42 5.40 -18.99
CA ARG A 217 22.87 5.35 -18.76
C ARG A 217 23.47 4.09 -19.41
N PRO A 218 23.83 4.10 -20.70
CA PRO A 218 25.04 3.39 -21.05
C PRO A 218 26.17 4.03 -20.24
N ARG A 219 27.07 3.21 -19.68
CA ARG A 219 28.35 3.68 -19.13
C ARG A 219 29.11 4.40 -20.26
N LEU A 220 28.88 5.70 -20.45
CA LEU A 220 29.61 6.51 -21.42
C LEU A 220 30.54 7.49 -20.70
N PRO A 221 31.84 7.50 -21.04
CA PRO A 221 32.79 8.45 -20.50
C PRO A 221 32.57 9.84 -21.12
N GLY A 222 32.36 10.86 -20.27
CA GLY A 222 32.29 12.29 -20.63
C GLY A 222 30.85 12.81 -20.83
N GLY A 223 30.32 13.76 -20.06
CA GLY A 223 30.89 14.65 -19.05
C GLY A 223 29.92 15.83 -18.87
N LYS A 224 29.16 15.81 -17.77
CA LYS A 224 28.52 16.90 -16.97
C LYS A 224 27.82 18.13 -17.62
N HIS A 225 28.11 18.53 -18.86
CA HIS A 225 27.62 19.79 -19.44
C HIS A 225 26.30 19.63 -20.23
N LYS A 226 26.08 18.44 -20.84
CA LYS A 226 24.81 18.11 -21.52
C LYS A 226 23.69 17.77 -20.52
N THR A 227 24.03 17.20 -19.36
CA THR A 227 23.10 16.86 -18.28
C THR A 227 22.47 18.11 -17.65
N LYS A 228 23.27 19.15 -17.36
CA LYS A 228 22.75 20.44 -16.85
C LYS A 228 21.78 21.14 -17.82
N LYS A 229 22.00 20.98 -19.14
CA LYS A 229 21.12 21.57 -20.17
C LYS A 229 19.77 20.85 -20.25
N LEU A 230 19.74 19.54 -19.99
CA LEU A 230 18.51 18.75 -19.98
C LEU A 230 17.73 18.97 -18.67
N GLU A 231 18.41 19.02 -17.53
CA GLU A 231 17.81 19.36 -16.22
C GLU A 231 17.13 20.72 -16.25
N LYS A 232 17.78 21.74 -16.82
CA LYS A 232 17.21 23.09 -16.97
C LYS A 232 15.94 23.08 -17.82
N LYS A 233 15.94 22.36 -18.96
CA LYS A 233 14.74 22.22 -19.83
C LYS A 233 13.59 21.50 -19.13
N MET A 234 13.87 20.55 -18.25
CA MET A 234 12.82 19.83 -17.50
C MET A 234 12.23 20.66 -16.36
N GLN A 235 13.05 21.53 -15.73
CA GLN A 235 12.57 22.49 -14.76
C GLN A 235 11.68 23.56 -15.40
N ASP A 236 12.01 23.99 -16.62
CA ASP A 236 11.17 24.89 -17.42
C ASP A 236 9.82 24.23 -17.83
N LEU A 237 9.81 22.92 -18.13
CA LEU A 237 8.57 22.17 -18.41
C LEU A 237 7.67 22.01 -17.18
N ARG A 238 8.26 21.84 -16.00
CA ARG A 238 7.52 21.75 -14.73
C ARG A 238 6.89 23.09 -14.34
N ASN A 239 7.61 24.19 -14.58
CA ASN A 239 7.10 25.53 -14.35
C ASN A 239 5.99 25.94 -15.35
N THR A 240 5.94 25.32 -16.53
CA THR A 240 4.91 25.60 -17.56
C THR A 240 3.64 24.77 -17.39
N SER A 241 3.69 23.59 -16.75
CA SER A 241 2.48 22.82 -16.39
C SER A 241 1.66 23.47 -15.28
N ASP A 242 2.31 24.16 -14.32
CA ASP A 242 1.62 24.88 -13.24
C ASP A 242 0.86 26.12 -13.75
N VAL A 243 1.26 26.69 -14.89
CA VAL A 243 0.59 27.86 -15.50
C VAL A 243 -0.69 27.48 -16.25
N ARG A 244 -0.81 26.23 -16.74
CA ARG A 244 -1.98 25.79 -17.52
C ARG A 244 -3.23 25.47 -16.70
N ASN A 245 -3.13 25.40 -15.36
CA ASN A 245 -4.27 25.12 -14.47
C ASN A 245 -4.89 26.38 -13.81
N SER A 246 -4.51 27.59 -14.24
CA SER A 246 -5.20 28.82 -13.84
C SER A 246 -5.64 29.62 -15.08
N ARG A 247 -6.85 29.34 -15.57
CA ARG A 247 -7.74 30.25 -16.32
C ARG A 247 -8.91 29.46 -16.92
N TYR A 248 -9.94 29.24 -16.10
CA TYR A 248 -11.30 29.19 -16.60
C TYR A 248 -12.12 30.20 -15.80
N THR A 249 -12.13 31.45 -16.26
CA THR A 249 -13.20 32.40 -15.94
C THR A 249 -14.17 32.38 -17.10
N LEU A 250 -15.29 31.69 -16.93
CA LEU A 250 -16.47 31.83 -17.78
C LEU A 250 -17.05 33.23 -17.58
N PRO A 251 -17.25 34.05 -18.63
CA PRO A 251 -17.97 35.30 -18.47
C PRO A 251 -19.47 35.03 -18.35
N TYR A 252 -20.02 35.49 -17.22
CA TYR A 252 -21.44 35.60 -16.94
C TYR A 252 -22.05 36.68 -17.85
N HIS A 253 -22.98 36.31 -18.72
CA HIS A 253 -23.81 37.27 -19.45
C HIS A 253 -25.12 37.47 -18.67
N SER A 254 -25.27 38.63 -18.03
CA SER A 254 -26.56 39.14 -17.58
C SER A 254 -27.14 40.07 -18.65
N SER A 255 -28.32 39.71 -19.14
CA SER A 255 -29.21 40.52 -19.96
C SER A 255 -29.87 41.66 -19.17
N GLN A 256 -30.30 42.69 -19.92
CA GLN A 256 -31.00 43.96 -19.59
C GLN A 256 -30.05 45.17 -19.68
N SER A 257 -30.35 46.22 -20.44
CA SER A 257 -31.62 46.78 -20.94
C SER A 257 -31.54 47.23 -22.40
#